data_AF-A0A419HDY7-F1
#
_entry.id   AF-A0A419HDY7-F1
#
_cell.length_a   1.000
_cell.length_b   1.000
_cell.length_c   1.000
_cell.angle_alpha   90.00
_cell.angle_beta   90.00
_cell.angle_gamma   90.00
#
_symmetry.space_group_name_H-M   'P 1'
#
loop_
_entity.id
_entity.type
_entity.pdbx_description
1 polymer ?
#
loop_
_entity_poly.entity_id
_entity_poly.type
_entity_poly.pdbx_seq_one_letter_code
_entity_poly.pdbx_strand_id
1 'polypeptide(L)'
;MAKYERKLQAANAAEDWDRVDRYAGFVERDSTMLEEIDGGPGYGLTPPAVPESMAAGYTWESTIDWTDEQLSTAYVERIESGDEAAADVLEQLMNQRDQLDRNRDAAIATMLQERQDQERAAFDSWTTQTGNGDLSPLSNPSRRPERRRSPDQVCREEYDTYVSMSYLSAEQDCRGHLLSAEGQARGVDPQTLFSGPARIAEKYASDELKSWWGRNGRVTYIEWKYQWFGRESDRVAARSAKHASYGEYVA
;
A
#
# COMPACT_ATOMS: atom_id res chain seq x y z
N MET A 1 39.75 -16.83 -23.67
CA MET A 1 39.57 -18.26 -23.29
C MET A 1 39.49 -18.51 -21.77
N ALA A 2 40.59 -18.58 -21.00
CA ALA A 2 40.54 -19.08 -19.60
C ALA A 2 39.68 -18.27 -18.58
N LYS A 3 39.35 -17.00 -18.87
CA LYS A 3 38.54 -16.13 -17.99
C LYS A 3 37.06 -16.48 -18.04
N TYR A 4 36.49 -16.64 -19.24
CA TYR A 4 35.07 -16.97 -19.41
C TYR A 4 34.78 -18.43 -19.11
N GLU A 5 35.73 -19.34 -19.31
CA GLU A 5 35.57 -20.74 -18.90
C GLU A 5 35.35 -20.88 -17.38
N ARG A 6 36.09 -20.12 -16.56
CA ARG A 6 35.90 -20.12 -15.09
C ARG A 6 34.56 -19.50 -14.70
N LYS A 7 34.14 -18.41 -15.35
CA LYS A 7 32.83 -17.77 -15.10
C LYS A 7 31.67 -18.66 -15.56
N LEU A 8 31.81 -19.36 -16.68
CA LEU A 8 30.86 -20.37 -17.18
C LEU A 8 30.76 -21.54 -16.21
N GLN A 9 31.89 -22.06 -15.72
CA GLN A 9 31.90 -23.13 -14.70
C GLN A 9 31.24 -22.69 -13.39
N ALA A 10 31.47 -21.46 -12.94
CA ALA A 10 30.84 -20.91 -11.73
C ALA A 10 29.32 -20.69 -11.91
N ALA A 11 28.88 -20.18 -13.07
CA ALA A 11 27.47 -20.01 -13.39
C ALA A 11 26.74 -21.36 -13.50
N ASN A 12 27.38 -22.35 -14.12
CA ASN A 12 26.85 -23.71 -14.21
C ASN A 12 26.72 -24.37 -12.83
N ALA A 13 27.70 -24.17 -11.94
CA ALA A 13 27.64 -24.67 -10.56
C ALA A 13 26.55 -24.00 -9.72
N ALA A 14 26.11 -22.80 -10.09
CA ALA A 14 25.04 -22.05 -9.43
C ALA A 14 23.66 -22.26 -10.09
N GLU A 15 23.56 -23.08 -11.13
CA GLU A 15 22.34 -23.31 -11.94
C GLU A 15 21.73 -22.01 -12.51
N ASP A 16 22.56 -20.99 -12.73
CA ASP A 16 22.16 -19.68 -13.30
C ASP A 16 22.23 -19.74 -14.84
N TRP A 17 21.19 -20.32 -15.44
CA TRP A 17 21.13 -20.62 -16.88
C TRP A 17 21.23 -19.39 -17.79
N ASP A 18 20.73 -18.24 -17.35
CA ASP A 18 20.83 -16.97 -18.09
C ASP A 18 22.29 -16.50 -18.16
N ARG A 19 23.07 -16.68 -17.09
CA ARG A 19 24.51 -16.42 -17.12
C ARG A 19 25.29 -17.46 -17.92
N VAL A 20 24.88 -18.73 -17.88
CA VAL A 20 25.52 -19.79 -18.67
C VAL A 20 25.43 -19.47 -20.17
N ASP A 21 24.24 -19.13 -20.67
CA ASP A 21 24.03 -18.83 -22.08
C ASP A 21 24.85 -17.62 -22.53
N ARG A 22 24.90 -16.58 -21.69
CA ARG A 22 25.70 -15.38 -21.91
C ARG A 22 27.20 -15.69 -21.99
N TYR A 23 27.75 -16.49 -21.07
CA TYR A 23 29.18 -16.81 -21.07
C TYR A 23 29.56 -17.82 -22.16
N ALA A 24 28.66 -18.73 -22.53
CA ALA A 24 28.87 -19.64 -23.65
C ALA A 24 29.07 -18.89 -24.98
N GLY A 25 28.22 -17.89 -25.25
CA GLY A 25 28.36 -17.06 -26.45
C GLY A 25 29.70 -16.30 -26.53
N PHE A 26 30.26 -15.87 -25.40
CA PHE A 26 31.57 -15.22 -25.37
C PHE A 26 32.72 -16.20 -25.65
N VAL A 27 32.65 -17.44 -25.14
CA VAL A 27 33.65 -18.48 -25.40
C VAL A 27 33.66 -18.87 -26.88
N GLU A 28 32.49 -19.01 -27.50
CA GLU A 28 32.35 -19.38 -28.92
C GLU A 28 32.87 -18.27 -29.85
N ARG A 29 32.57 -17.00 -29.52
CA ARG A 29 33.09 -15.84 -30.26
C ARG A 29 34.61 -15.74 -30.18
N ASP A 30 35.19 -15.92 -28.99
CA ASP A 30 36.64 -15.93 -28.78
C ASP A 30 37.32 -17.08 -29.55
N SER A 31 36.69 -18.26 -29.57
CA SER A 31 37.20 -19.42 -30.31
C SER A 31 37.23 -19.15 -31.82
N THR A 32 36.14 -18.59 -32.35
CA THR A 32 36.03 -18.25 -33.78
C THR A 32 37.08 -17.20 -34.19
N MET A 33 37.30 -16.19 -33.35
CA MET A 33 38.34 -15.17 -33.58
C MET A 33 39.74 -15.78 -33.61
N LEU A 34 40.02 -16.77 -32.77
CA LEU A 34 41.33 -17.45 -32.74
C LEU A 34 41.55 -18.33 -33.97
N GLU A 35 40.50 -19.01 -34.46
CA GLU A 35 40.56 -19.79 -35.70
C GLU A 35 40.80 -18.91 -36.94
N GLU A 36 40.22 -17.70 -36.99
CA GLU A 36 40.51 -16.72 -38.05
C GLU A 36 41.94 -16.18 -38.02
N ILE A 37 42.55 -16.09 -36.83
CA ILE A 37 43.94 -15.61 -36.67
C ILE A 37 44.96 -16.69 -37.10
N ASP A 38 44.68 -17.98 -36.89
CA ASP A 38 45.61 -19.07 -37.18
C ASP A 38 45.58 -19.51 -38.68
N GLY A 39 44.55 -19.11 -39.44
CA GLY A 39 44.34 -19.51 -40.84
C GLY A 39 44.86 -18.55 -41.93
N GLY A 40 45.34 -17.35 -41.59
CA GLY A 40 45.67 -16.29 -42.56
C GLY A 40 47.18 -16.03 -42.73
N PRO A 41 47.67 -15.71 -43.95
CA PRO A 41 49.08 -15.35 -44.16
C PRO A 41 49.42 -14.08 -43.38
N GLY A 42 50.45 -14.17 -42.53
CA GLY A 42 50.80 -13.17 -41.52
C GLY A 42 50.85 -11.73 -42.03
N TYR A 43 49.79 -10.98 -41.74
CA TYR A 43 49.81 -9.53 -41.75
C TYR A 43 50.23 -9.07 -40.35
N GLY A 44 51.34 -8.34 -40.27
CA GLY A 44 51.80 -7.65 -39.07
C GLY A 44 50.85 -6.51 -38.69
N LEU A 45 49.63 -6.84 -38.28
CA LEU A 45 48.73 -5.92 -37.61
C LEU A 45 49.32 -5.68 -36.22
N THR A 46 49.99 -4.55 -36.06
CA THR A 46 50.24 -3.96 -34.74
C THR A 46 48.93 -4.06 -33.96
N PRO A 47 48.89 -4.72 -32.78
CA PRO A 47 47.67 -4.80 -32.00
C PRO A 47 47.14 -3.38 -31.84
N PRO A 48 45.83 -3.11 -32.09
CA PRO A 48 45.28 -1.80 -31.78
C PRO A 48 45.64 -1.48 -30.33
N ALA A 49 46.19 -0.30 -30.10
CA ALA A 49 46.56 0.13 -28.76
C ALA A 49 45.35 -0.06 -27.84
N VAL A 50 45.52 -0.88 -26.79
CA VAL A 50 44.46 -1.11 -25.80
C VAL A 50 44.09 0.27 -25.27
N PRO A 51 42.84 0.73 -25.40
CA PRO A 51 42.45 2.02 -24.88
C PRO A 51 42.74 2.05 -23.37
N GLU A 52 43.27 3.17 -22.89
CA GLU A 52 43.52 3.36 -21.46
C GLU A 52 42.20 3.15 -20.71
N SER A 53 42.18 2.20 -19.79
CA SER A 53 40.96 1.85 -19.06
C SER A 53 40.50 3.03 -18.20
N MET A 54 39.23 3.34 -18.30
CA MET A 54 38.57 4.39 -17.52
C MET A 54 38.18 3.93 -16.11
N ALA A 55 38.53 2.70 -15.72
CA ALA A 55 38.14 2.09 -14.44
C ALA A 55 38.45 2.97 -13.22
N ALA A 56 39.61 3.65 -13.22
CA ALA A 56 40.02 4.51 -12.11
C ALA A 56 39.12 5.76 -11.95
N GLY A 57 38.36 6.14 -12.97
CA GLY A 57 37.43 7.28 -12.93
C GLY A 57 36.07 6.95 -12.30
N TYR A 58 35.72 5.66 -12.19
CA TYR A 58 34.46 5.21 -11.63
C TYR A 58 34.65 4.82 -10.17
N THR A 59 34.28 5.73 -9.28
CA THR A 59 34.35 5.56 -7.82
C THR A 59 32.98 5.83 -7.23
N TRP A 60 32.79 5.47 -5.96
CA TRP A 60 31.55 5.80 -5.25
C TRP A 60 31.30 7.31 -5.27
N GLU A 61 32.34 8.09 -5.03
CA GLU A 61 32.28 9.56 -4.97
C GLU A 61 31.98 10.18 -6.33
N SER A 62 32.56 9.67 -7.41
CA SER A 62 32.33 10.23 -8.76
C SER A 62 30.97 9.86 -9.35
N THR A 63 30.33 8.81 -8.83
CA THR A 63 29.04 8.32 -9.33
C THR A 63 27.89 8.61 -8.38
N ILE A 64 28.11 9.20 -7.20
CA ILE A 64 27.10 9.38 -6.16
C ILE A 64 25.83 10.09 -6.67
N ASP A 65 25.98 11.08 -7.54
CA ASP A 65 24.86 11.86 -8.11
C ASP A 65 24.24 11.22 -9.36
N TRP A 66 24.78 10.08 -9.82
CA TRP A 66 24.28 9.40 -11.01
C TRP A 66 23.02 8.60 -10.68
N THR A 67 22.06 8.65 -11.59
CA THR A 67 20.90 7.76 -11.55
C THR A 67 21.27 6.33 -11.96
N ASP A 68 20.44 5.35 -11.62
CA ASP A 68 20.67 3.95 -11.99
C ASP A 68 20.62 3.74 -13.52
N GLU A 69 19.82 4.57 -14.21
CA GLU A 69 19.79 4.60 -15.68
C GLU A 69 21.11 5.13 -16.27
N GLN A 70 21.74 6.12 -15.64
CA GLN A 70 23.05 6.63 -16.07
C GLN A 70 24.16 5.60 -15.80
N LEU A 71 24.14 4.92 -14.66
CA LEU A 71 25.09 3.85 -14.34
C LEU A 71 24.96 2.66 -15.30
N SER A 72 23.74 2.22 -15.57
CA SER A 72 23.48 1.12 -16.51
C SER A 72 23.85 1.49 -17.95
N THR A 73 23.56 2.71 -18.38
CA THR A 73 23.98 3.21 -19.70
C THR A 73 25.50 3.22 -19.82
N ALA A 74 26.21 3.79 -18.84
CA ALA A 74 27.66 3.83 -18.85
C ALA A 74 28.27 2.41 -18.85
N TYR A 75 27.67 1.48 -18.12
CA TYR A 75 28.08 0.07 -18.10
C TYR A 75 27.97 -0.57 -19.49
N VAL A 76 26.83 -0.39 -20.18
CA VAL A 76 26.63 -0.91 -21.55
C VAL A 76 27.64 -0.31 -22.52
N GLU A 77 27.85 1.01 -22.49
CA GLU A 77 28.85 1.68 -23.32
C GLU A 77 30.27 1.14 -23.09
N ARG A 78 30.63 0.86 -21.83
CA ARG A 78 31.96 0.30 -21.50
C ARG A 78 32.14 -1.11 -22.06
N ILE A 79 31.10 -1.95 -21.99
CA ILE A 79 31.11 -3.29 -22.62
C ILE A 79 31.29 -3.19 -24.13
N GLU A 80 30.53 -2.32 -24.80
CA GLU A 80 30.61 -2.13 -26.26
C GLU A 80 31.98 -1.60 -26.69
N SER A 81 32.61 -0.75 -25.87
CA SER A 81 33.96 -0.23 -26.12
C SER A 81 35.10 -1.22 -25.83
N GLY A 82 34.81 -2.37 -25.19
CA GLY A 82 35.80 -3.38 -24.80
C GLY A 82 36.60 -3.05 -23.53
N ASP A 83 36.25 -2.00 -22.79
CA ASP A 83 36.87 -1.65 -21.50
C ASP A 83 36.24 -2.45 -20.36
N GLU A 84 36.58 -3.73 -20.29
CA GLU A 84 36.03 -4.65 -19.29
C GLU A 84 36.32 -4.24 -17.84
N ALA A 85 37.49 -3.63 -17.60
CA ALA A 85 37.87 -3.22 -16.25
C ALA A 85 36.97 -2.08 -15.73
N ALA A 86 36.58 -1.14 -16.59
CA ALA A 86 35.60 -0.11 -16.22
C ALA A 86 34.19 -0.68 -16.04
N ALA A 87 33.80 -1.64 -16.89
CA ALA A 87 32.50 -2.33 -16.77
C ALA A 87 32.39 -3.12 -15.44
N ASP A 88 33.43 -3.87 -15.05
CA ASP A 88 33.46 -4.63 -13.80
C ASP A 88 33.33 -3.71 -12.56
N VAL A 89 33.89 -2.50 -12.60
CA VAL A 89 33.76 -1.52 -11.51
C VAL A 89 32.34 -0.94 -11.43
N LEU A 90 31.74 -0.62 -12.58
CA LEU A 90 30.35 -0.14 -12.64
C LEU A 90 29.35 -1.21 -12.16
N GLU A 91 29.57 -2.48 -12.52
CA GLU A 91 28.75 -3.60 -12.02
C GLU A 91 28.87 -3.74 -10.48
N GLN A 92 30.06 -3.60 -9.92
CA GLN A 92 30.26 -3.63 -8.47
C GLN A 92 29.54 -2.47 -7.77
N LEU A 93 29.59 -1.26 -8.34
CA LEU A 93 28.89 -0.10 -7.79
C LEU A 93 27.37 -0.28 -7.79
N MET A 94 26.79 -0.80 -8.88
CA MET A 94 25.36 -1.10 -8.95
C MET A 94 24.95 -2.14 -7.90
N ASN A 95 25.70 -3.24 -7.78
CA ASN A 95 25.43 -4.27 -6.77
C ASN A 95 25.54 -3.73 -5.33
N GLN A 96 26.48 -2.83 -5.07
CA GLN A 96 26.64 -2.20 -3.77
C GLN A 96 25.45 -1.29 -3.42
N ARG A 97 24.90 -0.55 -4.40
CA ARG A 97 23.70 0.27 -4.22
C ARG A 97 22.48 -0.58 -3.93
N ASP A 98 22.23 -1.61 -4.73
CA ASP A 98 21.14 -2.56 -4.51
C ASP A 98 21.19 -3.16 -3.10
N GLN A 99 22.38 -3.48 -2.60
CA GLN A 99 22.54 -4.00 -1.25
C GLN A 99 22.22 -2.97 -0.18
N LEU A 100 22.62 -1.71 -0.37
CA LEU A 100 22.28 -0.62 0.54
C LEU A 100 20.77 -0.35 0.58
N ASP A 101 20.11 -0.35 -0.57
CA ASP A 101 18.66 -0.15 -0.64
C ASP A 101 17.90 -1.29 0.03
N ARG A 102 18.29 -2.54 -0.22
CA ARG A 102 17.71 -3.70 0.50
C ARG A 102 17.91 -3.60 2.01
N ASN A 103 19.08 -3.17 2.47
CA ASN A 103 19.36 -2.98 3.89
C ASN A 103 18.50 -1.86 4.49
N ARG A 104 18.31 -0.76 3.76
CA ARG A 104 17.45 0.35 4.15
C ARG A 104 15.99 -0.08 4.24
N ASP A 105 15.49 -0.78 3.24
CA ASP A 105 14.11 -1.28 3.19
C ASP A 105 13.84 -2.27 4.32
N ALA A 106 14.79 -3.17 4.59
CA ALA A 106 14.70 -4.09 5.73
C ALA A 106 14.62 -3.32 7.06
N ALA A 107 15.45 -2.29 7.26
CA ALA A 107 15.42 -1.46 8.46
C ALA A 107 14.08 -0.71 8.61
N ILE A 108 13.54 -0.17 7.51
CA ILE A 108 12.22 0.49 7.50
C ILE A 108 11.12 -0.52 7.87
N ALA A 109 11.15 -1.72 7.29
CA ALA A 109 10.18 -2.77 7.58
C ALA A 109 10.20 -3.18 9.07
N THR A 110 11.38 -3.34 9.67
CA THR A 110 11.52 -3.61 11.10
C THR A 110 10.93 -2.49 11.95
N MET A 111 11.24 -1.22 11.66
CA MET A 111 10.68 -0.09 12.41
C MET A 111 9.14 -0.02 12.31
N LEU A 112 8.57 -0.29 11.13
CA LEU A 112 7.12 -0.31 10.94
C LEU A 112 6.46 -1.47 11.71
N GLN A 113 7.09 -2.64 11.73
CA GLN A 113 6.59 -3.79 12.48
C GLN A 113 6.61 -3.52 13.98
N GLU A 114 7.71 -2.98 14.52
CA GLU A 114 7.81 -2.59 15.93
C GLU A 114 6.74 -1.56 16.31
N ARG A 115 6.48 -0.58 15.43
CA ARG A 115 5.41 0.40 15.63
C ARG A 115 4.03 -0.25 15.67
N GLN A 116 3.74 -1.15 14.73
CA GLN A 116 2.46 -1.88 14.71
C GLN A 116 2.28 -2.72 15.98
N ASP A 117 3.34 -3.38 16.45
CA ASP A 117 3.32 -4.17 17.67
C ASP A 117 3.10 -3.28 18.90
N GLN A 118 3.71 -2.09 18.95
CA GLN A 118 3.46 -1.09 20.00
C GLN A 118 2.02 -0.57 19.97
N GLU A 119 1.47 -0.24 18.80
CA GLU A 119 0.09 0.21 18.63
C GLU A 119 -0.91 -0.87 19.04
N ARG A 120 -0.64 -2.13 18.67
CA ARG A 120 -1.45 -3.28 19.08
C ARG A 120 -1.37 -3.50 20.58
N ALA A 121 -0.18 -3.47 21.17
CA ALA A 121 -0.02 -3.60 22.62
C ALA A 121 -0.70 -2.44 23.37
N ALA A 122 -0.64 -1.22 22.84
CA ALA A 122 -1.33 -0.06 23.40
C ALA A 122 -2.85 -0.22 23.31
N PHE A 123 -3.37 -0.73 22.19
CA PHE A 123 -4.78 -1.06 22.03
C PHE A 123 -5.24 -2.17 22.99
N ASP A 124 -4.48 -3.25 23.11
CA ASP A 124 -4.75 -4.36 24.04
C ASP A 124 -4.69 -3.89 25.51
N SER A 125 -3.76 -3.00 25.84
CA SER A 125 -3.70 -2.36 27.15
C SER A 125 -4.89 -1.44 27.41
N TRP A 126 -5.25 -0.60 26.43
CA TRP A 126 -6.39 0.32 26.54
C TRP A 126 -7.72 -0.42 26.70
N THR A 127 -7.93 -1.50 25.94
CA THR A 127 -9.13 -2.36 26.05
C THR A 127 -9.21 -3.06 27.42
N THR A 128 -8.07 -3.50 27.96
CA THR A 128 -8.00 -4.11 29.30
C THR A 128 -8.28 -3.08 30.42
N GLN A 129 -7.77 -1.85 30.29
CA GLN A 129 -7.84 -0.82 31.34
C GLN A 129 -9.19 -0.07 31.40
N THR A 130 -9.89 0.08 30.27
CA THR A 130 -11.14 0.88 30.19
C THR A 130 -12.42 0.11 30.51
N GLY A 131 -12.34 -1.16 30.91
CA GLY A 131 -13.53 -1.93 31.34
C GLY A 131 -14.48 -2.35 30.22
N ASN A 132 -14.11 -2.16 28.94
CA ASN A 132 -14.77 -2.83 27.80
C ASN A 132 -14.42 -4.34 27.70
N GLY A 133 -13.52 -4.82 28.57
CA GLY A 133 -13.10 -6.21 28.68
C GLY A 133 -14.02 -7.11 29.50
N ASP A 134 -15.13 -6.62 30.07
CA ASP A 134 -16.11 -7.54 30.64
C ASP A 134 -16.99 -8.10 29.52
N LEU A 135 -16.48 -9.15 28.87
CA LEU A 135 -17.17 -9.99 27.89
C LEU A 135 -18.22 -10.90 28.56
N SER A 136 -18.44 -10.76 29.86
CA SER A 136 -19.49 -11.49 30.56
C SER A 136 -20.87 -11.10 30.01
N PRO A 137 -21.77 -12.09 29.82
CA PRO A 137 -23.19 -11.86 29.60
C PRO A 137 -23.84 -10.89 30.61
N LEU A 138 -23.25 -10.69 31.79
CA LEU A 138 -23.77 -9.85 32.86
C LEU A 138 -23.67 -8.35 32.55
N SER A 139 -22.54 -7.89 32.04
CA SER A 139 -22.21 -6.48 31.76
C SER A 139 -22.69 -6.01 30.38
N ASN A 140 -22.64 -6.88 29.36
CA ASN A 140 -23.17 -6.60 28.03
C ASN A 140 -24.45 -7.42 27.77
N PRO A 141 -25.64 -6.84 28.02
CA PRO A 141 -26.90 -7.55 27.85
C PRO A 141 -27.14 -7.97 26.39
N SER A 142 -26.50 -7.36 25.40
CA SER A 142 -26.63 -7.72 23.98
C SER A 142 -25.99 -9.07 23.64
N ARG A 143 -25.09 -9.60 24.48
CA ARG A 143 -24.38 -10.87 24.27
C ARG A 143 -24.85 -12.03 25.14
N ARG A 144 -25.95 -11.88 25.90
CA ARG A 144 -26.50 -12.98 26.68
C ARG A 144 -26.93 -14.13 25.75
N PRO A 145 -26.39 -15.35 25.88
CA PRO A 145 -26.82 -16.49 25.06
C PRO A 145 -28.32 -16.82 25.24
N GLU A 146 -28.91 -16.37 26.36
CA GLU A 146 -30.33 -16.46 26.66
C GLU A 146 -31.19 -15.51 25.82
N ARG A 147 -30.63 -14.39 25.32
CA ARG A 147 -31.28 -13.56 24.31
C ARG A 147 -31.11 -14.30 22.98
N ARG A 148 -32.06 -15.18 22.68
CA ARG A 148 -32.24 -15.86 21.38
C ARG A 148 -32.58 -14.86 20.28
N ARG A 149 -31.70 -13.88 20.05
CA ARG A 149 -31.90 -12.84 19.05
C ARG A 149 -31.30 -13.27 17.73
N SER A 150 -32.04 -13.02 16.65
CA SER A 150 -31.50 -13.26 15.31
C SER A 150 -30.38 -12.26 15.02
N PRO A 151 -29.46 -12.57 14.09
CA PRO A 151 -28.44 -11.63 13.63
C PRO A 151 -29.05 -10.29 13.20
N ASP A 152 -30.23 -10.29 12.55
CA ASP A 152 -30.93 -9.06 12.16
C ASP A 152 -31.40 -8.23 13.37
N GLN A 153 -31.80 -8.85 14.47
CA GLN A 153 -32.17 -8.14 15.71
C GLN A 153 -30.95 -7.51 16.39
N VAL A 154 -29.82 -8.22 16.40
CA VAL A 154 -28.54 -7.67 16.87
C VAL A 154 -28.12 -6.49 16.01
N CYS A 155 -28.16 -6.63 14.68
CA CYS A 155 -27.85 -5.54 13.76
C CYS A 155 -28.73 -4.31 13.99
N ARG A 156 -30.01 -4.50 14.35
CA ARG A 156 -30.93 -3.41 14.66
C ARG A 156 -30.55 -2.66 15.94
N GLU A 157 -30.16 -3.37 16.98
CA GLU A 157 -29.74 -2.75 18.25
C GLU A 157 -28.44 -1.98 18.14
N GLU A 158 -27.50 -2.51 17.38
CA GLU A 158 -26.24 -1.84 17.09
C GLU A 158 -26.49 -0.57 16.27
N TYR A 159 -27.44 -0.60 15.34
CA TYR A 159 -27.89 0.60 14.63
C TYR A 159 -28.57 1.62 15.55
N ASP A 160 -29.45 1.19 16.45
CA ASP A 160 -30.12 2.10 17.40
C ASP A 160 -29.10 2.78 18.35
N THR A 161 -28.04 2.04 18.71
CA THR A 161 -26.89 2.57 19.47
C THR A 161 -26.12 3.60 18.66
N TYR A 162 -25.78 3.28 17.40
CA TYR A 162 -25.12 4.21 16.48
C TYR A 162 -25.91 5.51 16.28
N VAL A 163 -27.23 5.42 16.09
CA VAL A 163 -28.12 6.58 15.97
C VAL A 163 -28.07 7.43 17.24
N SER A 164 -28.10 6.80 18.41
CA SER A 164 -28.03 7.50 19.69
C SER A 164 -26.70 8.23 19.89
N MET A 165 -25.57 7.61 19.53
CA MET A 165 -24.25 8.25 19.58
C MET A 165 -24.14 9.41 18.59
N SER A 166 -24.65 9.22 17.36
CA SER A 166 -24.67 10.27 16.34
C SER A 166 -25.52 11.47 16.76
N TYR A 167 -26.66 11.22 17.40
CA TYR A 167 -27.52 12.25 17.96
C TYR A 167 -26.77 13.07 19.03
N LEU A 168 -26.13 12.42 20.00
CA LEU A 168 -25.39 13.11 21.06
C LEU A 168 -24.24 13.96 20.51
N SER A 169 -23.50 13.44 19.52
CA SER A 169 -22.43 14.20 18.85
C SER A 169 -22.98 15.42 18.12
N ALA A 170 -24.11 15.27 17.41
CA ALA A 170 -24.75 16.38 16.73
C ALA A 170 -25.33 17.41 17.70
N GLU A 171 -25.91 16.98 18.82
CA GLU A 171 -26.43 17.85 19.87
C GLU A 171 -25.32 18.72 20.47
N GLN A 172 -24.14 18.12 20.72
CA GLN A 172 -22.96 18.83 21.18
C GLN A 172 -22.44 19.83 20.15
N ASP A 173 -22.30 19.41 18.88
CA ASP A 173 -21.73 20.25 17.81
C ASP A 173 -22.66 21.39 17.38
N CYS A 174 -23.97 21.13 17.32
CA CYS A 174 -25.01 22.09 16.93
C CYS A 174 -25.59 22.84 18.15
N ARG A 175 -25.00 22.69 19.34
CA ARG A 175 -25.43 23.36 20.58
C ARG A 175 -26.93 23.20 20.87
N GLY A 176 -27.51 22.05 20.53
CA GLY A 176 -28.94 21.75 20.68
C GLY A 176 -29.86 22.30 19.57
N HIS A 177 -29.36 23.03 18.59
CA HIS A 177 -30.16 23.56 17.47
C HIS A 177 -30.33 22.54 16.34
N LEU A 178 -31.04 21.45 16.60
CA LEU A 178 -31.21 20.34 15.64
C LEU A 178 -32.42 20.49 14.70
N LEU A 179 -33.42 21.28 15.09
CA LEU A 179 -34.69 21.40 14.37
C LEU A 179 -34.84 22.77 13.71
N SER A 180 -35.48 22.79 12.54
CA SER A 180 -35.97 24.01 11.90
C SER A 180 -37.13 24.60 12.70
N ALA A 181 -37.46 25.87 12.44
CA ALA A 181 -38.60 26.54 13.09
C ALA A 181 -39.93 25.78 12.87
N GLU A 182 -40.14 25.20 11.68
CA GLU A 182 -41.31 24.37 11.41
C GLU A 182 -41.27 23.04 12.19
N GLY A 183 -40.09 22.41 12.30
CA GLY A 183 -39.91 21.18 13.08
C GLY A 183 -40.18 21.39 14.57
N GLN A 184 -39.70 22.51 15.13
CA GLN A 184 -39.96 22.93 16.51
C GLN A 184 -41.44 23.19 16.74
N ALA A 185 -42.09 23.95 15.85
CA ALA A 185 -43.52 24.26 15.97
C ALA A 185 -44.41 23.01 15.94
N ARG A 186 -43.98 21.96 15.23
CA ARG A 186 -44.68 20.68 15.14
C ARG A 186 -44.32 19.69 16.27
N GLY A 187 -43.36 20.02 17.13
CA GLY A 187 -42.90 19.12 18.20
C GLY A 187 -42.27 17.83 17.66
N VAL A 188 -41.54 17.91 16.54
CA VAL A 188 -40.83 16.76 15.98
C VAL A 188 -39.71 16.36 16.93
N ASP A 189 -39.59 15.08 17.24
CA ASP A 189 -38.45 14.55 17.98
C ASP A 189 -37.19 14.59 17.09
N PRO A 190 -36.13 15.34 17.45
CA PRO A 190 -34.93 15.44 16.64
C PRO A 190 -34.21 14.09 16.47
N GLN A 191 -34.30 13.16 17.43
CA GLN A 191 -33.67 11.85 17.32
C GLN A 191 -34.26 11.04 16.15
N THR A 192 -35.55 11.21 15.86
CA THR A 192 -36.22 10.54 14.73
C THR A 192 -35.72 10.98 13.37
N LEU A 193 -35.04 12.14 13.26
CA LEU A 193 -34.50 12.62 11.99
C LEU A 193 -33.28 11.82 11.53
N PHE A 194 -32.55 11.19 12.45
CA PHE A 194 -31.37 10.38 12.15
C PHE A 194 -31.75 9.04 11.49
N SER A 195 -32.83 8.40 11.95
CA SER A 195 -33.27 7.09 11.48
C SER A 195 -34.49 7.13 10.53
N GLY A 196 -35.17 8.27 10.45
CA GLY A 196 -36.39 8.45 9.67
C GLY A 196 -36.18 8.67 8.17
N PRO A 197 -37.27 8.90 7.42
CA PRO A 197 -37.20 9.16 5.97
C PRO A 197 -36.41 10.43 5.64
N ALA A 198 -35.65 10.40 4.53
CA ALA A 198 -34.86 11.53 4.05
C ALA A 198 -35.68 12.83 3.93
N ARG A 199 -36.87 12.75 3.31
CA ARG A 199 -37.78 13.89 3.13
C ARG A 199 -38.20 14.58 4.43
N ILE A 200 -38.35 13.81 5.52
CA ILE A 200 -38.75 14.34 6.83
C ILE A 200 -37.59 15.07 7.48
N ALA A 201 -36.40 14.45 7.45
CA ALA A 201 -35.17 15.08 7.90
C ALA A 201 -34.86 16.35 7.10
N GLU A 202 -35.03 16.35 5.79
CA GLU A 202 -34.80 17.54 4.97
C GLU A 202 -35.71 18.71 5.33
N LYS A 203 -36.98 18.39 5.61
CA LYS A 203 -37.98 19.40 5.95
C LYS A 203 -37.78 19.97 7.35
N TYR A 204 -37.45 19.14 8.33
CA TYR A 204 -37.47 19.52 9.75
C TYR A 204 -36.10 19.66 10.41
N ALA A 205 -35.01 19.25 9.76
CA ALA A 205 -33.66 19.51 10.27
C ALA A 205 -33.30 21.00 10.12
N SER A 206 -32.58 21.52 11.10
CA SER A 206 -31.92 22.83 11.01
C SER A 206 -30.83 22.83 9.94
N ASP A 207 -30.40 24.02 9.52
CA ASP A 207 -29.29 24.15 8.58
C ASP A 207 -27.96 23.69 9.21
N GLU A 208 -27.79 23.86 10.53
CA GLU A 208 -26.65 23.34 11.28
C GLU A 208 -26.59 21.81 11.25
N LEU A 209 -27.73 21.14 11.49
CA LEU A 209 -27.78 19.68 11.44
C LEU A 209 -27.56 19.15 10.01
N LYS A 210 -28.09 19.83 9.00
CA LYS A 210 -27.80 19.48 7.59
C LYS A 210 -26.32 19.63 7.26
N SER A 211 -25.68 20.71 7.72
CA SER A 211 -24.22 20.91 7.58
C SER A 211 -23.43 19.83 8.34
N TRP A 212 -23.88 19.45 9.53
CA TRP A 212 -23.27 18.38 10.32
C TRP A 212 -23.35 17.03 9.60
N TRP A 213 -24.49 16.69 8.99
CA TRP A 213 -24.63 15.49 8.15
C TRP A 213 -23.78 15.55 6.87
N GLY A 214 -23.57 16.73 6.28
CA GLY A 214 -22.65 16.87 5.15
C GLY A 214 -21.21 16.47 5.51
N ARG A 215 -20.79 16.73 6.75
CA ARG A 215 -19.43 16.41 7.24
C ARG A 215 -19.28 14.98 7.77
N ASN A 216 -20.28 14.50 8.52
CA ASN A 216 -20.19 13.22 9.24
C ASN A 216 -20.93 12.08 8.52
N GLY A 217 -21.77 12.40 7.53
CA GLY A 217 -22.67 11.47 6.88
C GLY A 217 -23.93 11.19 7.71
N ARG A 218 -24.99 10.76 7.02
CA ARG A 218 -26.21 10.22 7.65
C ARG A 218 -26.45 8.80 7.15
N VAL A 219 -25.99 7.84 7.94
CA VAL A 219 -26.12 6.41 7.61
C VAL A 219 -27.54 5.93 7.89
N THR A 220 -28.21 5.37 6.88
CA THR A 220 -29.53 4.75 7.03
C THR A 220 -29.42 3.30 7.53
N TYR A 221 -30.51 2.76 8.10
CA TYR A 221 -30.51 1.37 8.57
C TYR A 221 -30.14 0.36 7.47
N ILE A 222 -30.56 0.61 6.22
CA ILE A 222 -30.26 -0.27 5.09
C ILE A 222 -28.76 -0.22 4.74
N GLU A 223 -28.16 0.98 4.74
CA GLU A 223 -26.72 1.13 4.55
C GLU A 223 -25.93 0.46 5.68
N TRP A 224 -26.34 0.66 6.93
CA TRP A 224 -25.75 0.00 8.09
C TRP A 224 -25.83 -1.52 7.98
N LYS A 225 -27.00 -2.04 7.62
CA LYS A 225 -27.24 -3.47 7.43
C LYS A 225 -26.35 -4.04 6.32
N TYR A 226 -26.18 -3.31 5.22
CA TYR A 226 -25.26 -3.70 4.15
C TYR A 226 -23.80 -3.73 4.62
N GLN A 227 -23.35 -2.72 5.39
CA GLN A 227 -22.01 -2.71 5.98
C GLN A 227 -21.79 -3.88 6.94
N TRP A 228 -22.82 -4.28 7.68
CA TRP A 228 -22.75 -5.37 8.66
C TRP A 228 -22.71 -6.76 8.01
N PHE A 229 -23.56 -7.02 7.00
CA PHE A 229 -23.73 -8.36 6.44
C PHE A 229 -23.13 -8.57 5.05
N GLY A 230 -22.85 -7.51 4.30
CA GLY A 230 -22.28 -7.59 2.96
C GLY A 230 -23.18 -8.26 1.91
N ARG A 231 -24.49 -8.41 2.16
CA ARG A 231 -25.41 -9.12 1.26
C ARG A 231 -25.69 -8.30 0.01
N GLU A 232 -25.74 -8.98 -1.14
CA GLU A 232 -26.00 -8.34 -2.43
C GLU A 232 -27.40 -7.70 -2.51
N SER A 233 -28.40 -8.32 -1.90
CA SER A 233 -29.76 -7.75 -1.80
C SER A 233 -29.76 -6.41 -1.05
N ASP A 234 -28.92 -6.29 -0.02
CA ASP A 234 -28.82 -5.09 0.81
C ASP A 234 -27.99 -4.01 0.08
N ARG A 235 -27.05 -4.39 -0.79
CA ARG A 235 -26.24 -3.46 -1.61
C ARG A 235 -27.10 -2.57 -2.51
N VAL A 236 -28.03 -3.18 -3.24
CA VAL A 236 -28.93 -2.45 -4.16
C VAL A 236 -29.80 -1.47 -3.37
N ALA A 237 -30.38 -1.92 -2.26
CA ALA A 237 -31.21 -1.10 -1.41
C ALA A 237 -30.41 0.04 -0.72
N ALA A 238 -29.17 -0.24 -0.30
CA ALA A 238 -28.28 0.75 0.29
C ALA A 238 -27.87 1.84 -0.71
N ARG A 239 -27.61 1.47 -1.98
CA ARG A 239 -27.32 2.47 -3.03
C ARG A 239 -28.50 3.43 -3.20
N SER A 240 -29.72 2.91 -3.29
CA SER A 240 -30.92 3.74 -3.39
C SER A 240 -31.14 4.61 -2.14
N ALA A 241 -30.85 4.09 -0.95
CA ALA A 241 -30.97 4.84 0.30
C ALA A 241 -29.93 5.97 0.41
N LYS A 242 -28.68 5.72 -0.02
CA LYS A 242 -27.58 6.69 0.04
C LYS A 242 -27.86 7.94 -0.79
N HIS A 243 -28.41 7.78 -1.99
CA HIS A 243 -28.82 8.92 -2.82
C HIS A 243 -29.96 9.73 -2.20
N ALA A 244 -30.81 9.10 -1.38
CA ALA A 244 -31.83 9.82 -0.63
C ALA A 244 -31.27 10.50 0.64
N SER A 245 -30.22 9.96 1.26
CA SER A 245 -29.76 10.31 2.61
C SER A 245 -28.63 11.34 2.68
N TYR A 246 -28.70 12.49 2.00
CA TYR A 246 -27.67 13.56 2.09
C TYR A 246 -26.21 13.13 1.80
N GLY A 247 -25.95 11.88 1.43
CA GLY A 247 -24.62 11.24 1.39
C GLY A 247 -23.79 11.57 0.14
N GLU A 248 -24.19 12.58 -0.62
CA GLU A 248 -23.49 13.12 -1.81
C GLU A 248 -23.07 14.60 -1.64
N TYR A 249 -23.14 15.17 -0.44
CA TYR A 249 -22.52 16.47 -0.15
C TYR A 249 -21.04 16.31 0.23
N VAL A 250 -20.23 15.81 -0.69
CA VAL A 250 -18.76 15.96 -0.64
C VAL A 250 -18.31 16.43 -2.01
N ALA A 251 -17.91 17.69 -2.08
CA ALA A 251 -17.07 18.24 -3.15
C ALA A 251 -15.64 17.72 -3.01
#